data_AF-A0A1W1UEG2-F1
#
_entry.id   AF-A0A1W1UEG2-F1
#
_cell.length_a   1.000
_cell.length_b   1.000
_cell.length_c   1.000
_cell.angle_alpha   90.00
_cell.angle_beta   90.00
_cell.angle_gamma   90.00
#
_symmetry.space_group_name_H-M   'P 1'
#
loop_
_entity.id
_entity.type
_entity.pdbx_description
1 polymer ?
#
loop_
_entity_poly.entity_id
_entity_poly.type
_entity_poly.pdbx_seq_one_letter_code
_entity_poly.pdbx_strand_id
1 'polypeptide(L)'
;MRFSKINPALLALPFALTLASAQQGGGGTGTGQRQMTPEMRARMAQMRPIIDLSQTVRLLPELEKNKTTAVTKAQAKSLLTILTALQKASAVQPNDAKKYLAQIEDKILTDKQLTAMDTLMLNAEKERAAQRAKRQQGGQTGRARIPGIPGGLLPGQGGQRQGGQNGQGQNGQGQPGQFNPFKGGRGSDELKAYISVLQKK
;
A
#
# COMPACT_ATOMS: atom_id res chain seq x y z
N MET A 1 -48.36 -25.23 44.69
CA MET A 1 -47.78 -26.26 45.59
C MET A 1 -47.75 -27.59 44.86
N ARG A 2 -46.67 -28.37 45.08
CA ARG A 2 -46.41 -29.78 44.72
C ARG A 2 -45.66 -30.05 43.42
N PHE A 3 -44.35 -30.19 43.61
CA PHE A 3 -43.32 -30.84 42.79
C PHE A 3 -43.54 -32.36 42.66
N SER A 4 -43.02 -32.95 41.57
CA SER A 4 -42.42 -34.30 41.43
C SER A 4 -42.56 -34.76 39.96
N LYS A 5 -41.60 -35.38 39.24
CA LYS A 5 -40.28 -35.97 39.54
C LYS A 5 -39.47 -36.05 38.23
N ILE A 6 -38.16 -35.89 38.35
CA ILE A 6 -37.11 -36.16 37.36
C ILE A 6 -36.88 -37.68 37.28
N ASN A 7 -36.59 -38.25 36.10
CA ASN A 7 -35.40 -39.11 35.97
C ASN A 7 -34.96 -39.43 34.52
N PRO A 8 -33.65 -39.67 34.34
CA PRO A 8 -32.91 -39.53 33.10
C PRO A 8 -32.59 -40.90 32.48
N ALA A 9 -32.77 -41.03 31.17
CA ALA A 9 -32.22 -42.14 30.41
C ALA A 9 -31.11 -41.61 29.50
N LEU A 10 -29.89 -41.74 30.02
CA LEU A 10 -28.65 -41.80 29.27
C LEU A 10 -28.77 -42.82 28.14
N LEU A 11 -28.49 -42.39 26.91
CA LEU A 11 -28.04 -43.29 25.85
C LEU A 11 -26.88 -42.63 25.12
N ALA A 12 -25.69 -42.96 25.62
CA ALA A 12 -24.42 -42.75 24.95
C ALA A 12 -24.32 -43.70 23.75
N LEU A 13 -23.98 -43.17 22.57
CA LEU A 13 -23.51 -43.95 21.44
C LEU A 13 -22.09 -43.47 21.07
N PRO A 14 -21.07 -44.34 21.15
CA PRO A 14 -19.70 -44.01 20.78
C PRO A 14 -19.42 -44.27 19.28
N PHE A 15 -18.39 -43.58 18.78
CA PHE A 15 -17.48 -43.96 17.69
C PHE A 15 -18.04 -44.18 16.26
N ALA A 16 -17.60 -43.32 15.34
CA ALA A 16 -16.73 -43.73 14.23
C ALA A 16 -16.10 -42.50 13.54
N LEU A 17 -14.77 -42.46 13.50
CA LEU A 17 -14.02 -41.62 12.57
C LEU A 17 -14.28 -42.11 11.14
N THR A 18 -14.67 -41.21 10.24
CA THR A 18 -14.41 -41.38 8.81
C THR A 18 -13.63 -40.17 8.31
N LEU A 19 -12.33 -40.40 8.15
CA LEU A 19 -11.41 -39.60 7.35
C LEU A 19 -11.84 -39.76 5.89
N ALA A 20 -12.57 -38.80 5.33
CA ALA A 20 -12.82 -38.74 3.90
C ALA A 20 -11.74 -37.87 3.24
N SER A 21 -10.93 -38.56 2.46
CA SER A 21 -9.79 -38.12 1.68
C SER A 21 -10.06 -36.92 0.76
N ALA A 22 -8.98 -36.17 0.56
CA ALA A 22 -8.74 -35.31 -0.59
C ALA A 22 -9.26 -35.90 -1.90
N GLN A 23 -9.81 -35.02 -2.75
CA GLN A 23 -9.56 -34.91 -4.20
C GLN A 23 -10.82 -34.42 -4.92
N GLN A 24 -10.88 -33.12 -5.20
CA GLN A 24 -11.44 -32.70 -6.49
C GLN A 24 -10.78 -31.39 -6.94
N GLY A 25 -9.66 -31.57 -7.64
CA GLY A 25 -9.24 -30.61 -8.64
C GLY A 25 -10.31 -30.57 -9.73
N GLY A 26 -10.99 -29.43 -9.84
CA GLY A 26 -11.74 -29.03 -11.03
C GLY A 26 -10.94 -27.95 -11.74
N GLY A 27 -10.29 -28.33 -12.84
CA GLY A 27 -9.54 -27.43 -13.70
C GLY A 27 -10.45 -26.35 -14.29
N GLY A 28 -10.10 -25.09 -14.03
CA GLY A 28 -10.59 -23.93 -14.75
C GLY A 28 -9.39 -23.07 -15.12
N THR A 29 -9.02 -23.11 -16.40
CA THR A 29 -8.03 -22.22 -17.02
C THR A 29 -8.44 -20.76 -16.81
N GLY A 30 -7.91 -20.14 -15.77
CA GLY A 30 -8.09 -18.73 -15.44
C GLY A 30 -6.80 -18.18 -14.87
N THR A 31 -6.25 -17.15 -15.53
CA THR A 31 -5.18 -16.25 -15.07
C THR A 31 -4.83 -16.36 -13.59
N GLY A 32 -3.64 -16.88 -13.29
CA GLY A 32 -3.17 -17.21 -11.94
C GLY A 32 -3.34 -16.09 -10.91
N GLN A 33 -4.45 -16.13 -10.20
CA GLN A 33 -4.61 -15.46 -8.91
C GLN A 33 -3.78 -16.26 -7.90
N ARG A 34 -2.51 -15.87 -7.71
CA ARG A 34 -1.72 -16.37 -6.57
C ARG A 34 -2.48 -15.97 -5.30
N GLN A 35 -3.13 -16.94 -4.66
CA GLN A 35 -3.75 -16.72 -3.36
C GLN A 35 -2.64 -16.30 -2.39
N MET A 36 -2.80 -15.13 -1.76
CA MET A 36 -1.82 -14.59 -0.82
C MET A 36 -1.75 -15.51 0.41
N THR A 37 -0.56 -16.04 0.72
CA THR A 37 -0.39 -16.89 1.91
C THR A 37 -0.64 -16.07 3.19
N PRO A 38 -1.03 -16.71 4.32
CA PRO A 38 -1.23 -16.03 5.59
C PRO A 38 -0.02 -15.20 6.03
N GLU A 39 1.19 -15.70 5.81
CA GLU A 39 2.44 -15.03 6.15
C GLU A 39 2.66 -13.78 5.29
N MET A 40 2.35 -13.86 4.00
CA MET A 40 2.40 -12.69 3.11
C MET A 40 1.40 -11.62 3.55
N ARG A 41 0.19 -12.01 3.97
CA ARG A 41 -0.81 -11.08 4.50
C ARG A 41 -0.34 -10.40 5.78
N ALA A 42 0.25 -11.16 6.71
CA ALA A 42 0.81 -10.62 7.94
C ALA A 42 1.94 -9.62 7.66
N ARG A 43 2.84 -9.93 6.72
CA ARG A 43 3.91 -9.02 6.28
C ARG A 43 3.35 -7.73 5.66
N MET A 44 2.33 -7.83 4.81
CA MET A 44 1.65 -6.66 4.24
C MET A 44 1.01 -5.78 5.31
N ALA A 45 0.38 -6.40 6.31
CA ALA A 45 -0.21 -5.67 7.44
C ALA A 45 0.84 -4.94 8.29
N GLN A 46 2.02 -5.55 8.49
CA GLN A 46 3.15 -4.90 9.17
C GLN A 46 3.74 -3.73 8.38
N MET A 47 3.69 -3.79 7.05
CA MET A 47 4.16 -2.70 6.19
C MET A 47 3.19 -1.52 6.10
N ARG A 48 1.92 -1.73 6.41
CA ARG A 48 0.87 -0.72 6.25
C ARG A 48 1.20 0.63 6.91
N PRO A 49 1.66 0.70 8.18
CA PRO A 49 2.01 1.98 8.80
C PRO A 49 3.14 2.73 8.09
N ILE A 50 4.10 2.01 7.50
CA ILE A 50 5.21 2.63 6.78
C ILE A 50 4.71 3.19 5.45
N ILE A 51 3.80 2.47 4.78
CA ILE A 51 3.15 2.94 3.56
C ILE A 51 2.32 4.18 3.86
N ASP A 52 1.50 4.14 4.89
CA ASP A 52 0.63 5.26 5.30
C ASP A 52 1.49 6.50 5.64
N LEU A 53 2.56 6.33 6.43
CA LEU A 53 3.52 7.41 6.72
C LEU A 53 4.14 7.99 5.45
N SER A 54 4.55 7.15 4.51
CA SER A 54 5.13 7.62 3.24
C SER A 54 4.15 8.45 2.41
N GLN A 55 2.85 8.08 2.44
CA GLN A 55 1.81 8.83 1.76
C GLN A 55 1.53 10.16 2.47
N THR A 56 1.39 10.14 3.80
CA THR A 56 1.21 11.35 4.62
C THR A 56 2.35 12.33 4.36
N VAL A 57 3.61 11.91 4.48
CA VAL A 57 4.78 12.77 4.25
C VAL A 57 4.82 13.34 2.84
N ARG A 58 4.45 12.56 1.82
CA ARG A 58 4.40 13.03 0.43
C ARG A 58 3.31 14.07 0.18
N LEU A 59 2.23 14.05 0.96
CA LEU A 59 1.11 14.99 0.82
C LEU A 59 1.25 16.24 1.70
N LEU A 60 2.10 16.23 2.73
CA LEU A 60 2.36 17.42 3.56
C LEU A 60 2.72 18.69 2.74
N PRO A 61 3.54 18.65 1.67
CA PRO A 61 3.82 19.82 0.85
C PRO A 61 2.58 20.40 0.16
N GLU A 62 1.55 19.58 -0.10
CA GLU A 62 0.33 20.03 -0.77
C GLU A 62 -0.52 20.94 0.11
N LEU A 63 -0.41 20.81 1.44
CA LEU A 63 -1.08 21.71 2.39
C LEU A 63 -0.60 23.16 2.24
N GLU A 64 0.65 23.36 1.80
CA GLU A 64 1.24 24.69 1.58
C GLU A 64 0.61 25.44 0.41
N LYS A 65 -0.06 24.74 -0.52
CA LYS A 65 -0.69 25.37 -1.69
C LYS A 65 -1.89 26.25 -1.30
N ASN A 66 -2.46 26.04 -0.12
CA ASN A 66 -3.55 26.84 0.41
C ASN A 66 -3.12 27.52 1.71
N LYS A 67 -3.17 28.86 1.74
CA LYS A 67 -2.76 29.69 2.90
C LYS A 67 -3.47 29.31 4.19
N THR A 68 -4.69 28.78 4.10
CA THR A 68 -5.52 28.44 5.27
C THR A 68 -5.24 27.05 5.83
N THR A 69 -4.45 26.24 5.13
CA THR A 69 -4.01 24.90 5.54
C THR A 69 -2.49 24.78 5.61
N ALA A 70 -1.74 25.79 5.15
CA ALA A 70 -0.29 25.83 5.22
C ALA A 70 0.19 25.65 6.66
N VAL A 71 1.30 24.94 6.85
CA VAL A 71 1.84 24.67 8.17
C VAL A 71 2.41 25.96 8.77
N THR A 72 2.16 26.15 10.06
CA THR A 72 2.70 27.27 10.82
C THR A 72 4.19 27.06 11.12
N LYS A 73 4.88 28.12 11.55
CA LYS A 73 6.29 28.04 11.95
C LYS A 73 6.52 27.06 13.10
N ALA A 74 5.59 26.98 14.06
CA ALA A 74 5.67 26.03 15.17
C ALA A 74 5.53 24.58 14.68
N GLN A 75 4.54 24.32 13.82
CA GLN A 75 4.33 23.01 13.20
C GLN A 75 5.54 22.61 12.34
N ALA A 76 6.10 23.54 11.56
CA ALA A 76 7.27 23.31 10.73
C ALA A 76 8.49 22.83 11.54
N LYS A 77 8.75 23.41 12.71
CA LYS A 77 9.82 22.96 13.61
C LYS A 77 9.61 21.51 14.08
N SER A 78 8.40 21.17 14.51
CA SER A 78 8.08 19.80 14.94
C SER A 78 8.16 18.80 13.78
N LEU A 79 7.68 19.18 12.59
CA LEU A 79 7.80 18.37 11.38
C LEU A 79 9.27 18.16 11.01
N LEU A 80 10.11 19.20 11.05
CA LEU A 80 11.53 19.09 10.74
C LEU A 80 12.24 18.05 11.60
N THR A 81 11.92 17.97 12.89
CA THR A 81 12.46 16.93 13.78
C THR A 81 12.14 15.53 13.27
N ILE A 82 10.88 15.26 12.92
CA ILE A 82 10.41 13.95 12.43
C ILE A 82 11.00 13.65 11.05
N LEU A 83 10.88 14.58 10.10
CA LEU A 83 11.31 14.40 8.72
C LEU A 83 12.82 14.20 8.62
N THR A 84 13.60 14.92 9.41
CA THR A 84 15.06 14.72 9.47
C THR A 84 15.43 13.37 10.07
N ALA A 85 14.69 12.89 11.07
CA ALA A 85 14.88 11.56 11.62
C ALA A 85 14.59 10.47 10.58
N LEU A 86 13.50 10.61 9.82
CA LEU A 86 13.14 9.70 8.72
C LEU A 86 14.18 9.69 7.59
N GLN A 87 14.75 10.85 7.27
CA GLN A 87 15.82 10.98 6.27
C GLN A 87 17.09 10.24 6.69
N LYS A 88 17.46 10.31 7.97
CA LYS A 88 18.69 9.71 8.52
C LYS A 88 18.55 8.23 8.85
N ALA A 89 17.34 7.75 9.10
CA ALA A 89 17.09 6.37 9.47
C ALA A 89 17.58 5.40 8.39
N SER A 90 18.25 4.32 8.79
CA SER A 90 18.63 3.24 7.87
C SER A 90 17.40 2.45 7.39
N ALA A 91 16.43 2.25 8.28
CA ALA A 91 15.16 1.58 8.05
C ALA A 91 14.05 2.26 8.88
N VAL A 92 12.80 2.19 8.40
CA VAL A 92 11.63 2.64 9.18
C VAL A 92 10.92 1.41 9.73
N GLN A 93 10.86 1.30 11.07
CA GLN A 93 10.16 0.20 11.72
C GLN A 93 8.64 0.47 11.78
N PRO A 94 7.79 -0.56 11.73
CA PRO A 94 6.33 -0.38 11.81
C PRO A 94 5.86 0.39 13.05
N ASN A 95 6.48 0.13 14.21
CA ASN A 95 6.12 0.79 15.46
C ASN A 95 6.53 2.27 15.48
N ASP A 96 7.69 2.59 14.91
CA ASP A 96 8.13 3.98 14.80
C ASP A 96 7.30 4.73 13.77
N ALA A 97 6.91 4.07 12.67
CA ALA A 97 5.99 4.64 11.70
C ALA A 97 4.64 5.03 12.34
N LYS A 98 4.06 4.14 13.16
CA LYS A 98 2.84 4.46 13.93
C LYS A 98 3.02 5.65 14.86
N LYS A 99 4.17 5.72 15.57
CA LYS A 99 4.47 6.85 16.47
C LYS A 99 4.59 8.16 15.70
N TYR A 100 5.29 8.16 14.56
CA TYR A 100 5.44 9.35 13.73
C TYR A 100 4.12 9.78 13.11
N LEU A 101 3.28 8.83 12.66
CA LEU A 101 1.92 9.13 12.20
C LEU A 101 1.09 9.80 13.29
N ALA A 102 1.00 9.20 14.49
CA ALA A 102 0.27 9.79 15.61
C ALA A 102 0.83 11.17 16.02
N GLN A 103 2.15 11.37 15.97
CA GLN A 103 2.72 12.69 16.22
C GLN A 103 2.34 13.72 15.14
N ILE A 104 2.36 13.32 13.87
CA ILE A 104 1.97 14.20 12.77
C ILE A 104 0.48 14.51 12.85
N GLU A 105 -0.36 13.48 12.90
CA GLU A 105 -1.80 13.61 12.76
C GLU A 105 -2.46 14.15 14.04
N ASP A 106 -2.10 13.65 15.22
CA ASP A 106 -2.79 14.01 16.47
C ASP A 106 -2.20 15.24 17.17
N LYS A 107 -0.91 15.54 16.94
CA LYS A 107 -0.19 16.57 17.73
C LYS A 107 0.33 17.75 16.93
N ILE A 108 0.59 17.57 15.64
CA ILE A 108 1.19 18.62 14.81
C ILE A 108 0.11 19.24 13.93
N LEU A 109 -0.63 18.44 13.18
CA LEU A 109 -1.65 18.94 12.28
C LEU A 109 -2.92 19.33 13.05
N THR A 110 -3.62 20.32 12.52
CA THR A 110 -4.95 20.72 13.01
C THR A 110 -6.04 19.94 12.29
N ASP A 111 -7.24 19.86 12.86
CA ASP A 111 -8.41 19.20 12.24
C ASP A 111 -8.68 19.68 10.81
N LYS A 112 -8.49 20.98 10.57
CA LYS A 112 -8.64 21.58 9.24
C LYS A 112 -7.59 21.06 8.25
N GLN A 113 -6.34 20.90 8.70
CA GLN A 113 -5.26 20.33 7.89
C GLN A 113 -5.46 18.84 7.65
N LEU A 114 -5.92 18.09 8.65
CA LEU A 114 -6.29 16.68 8.52
C LEU A 114 -7.39 16.48 7.47
N THR A 115 -8.47 17.26 7.56
CA THR A 115 -9.57 17.23 6.56
C THR A 115 -9.06 17.54 5.15
N ALA A 116 -8.13 18.49 5.02
CA ALA A 116 -7.50 18.80 3.74
C ALA A 116 -6.62 17.64 3.25
N MET A 117 -5.89 16.96 4.13
CA MET A 117 -5.12 15.77 3.80
C MET A 117 -5.99 14.61 3.33
N ASP A 118 -7.12 14.35 3.98
CA ASP A 118 -8.06 13.31 3.56
C ASP A 118 -8.57 13.57 2.13
N THR A 119 -8.89 14.84 1.84
CA THR A 119 -9.30 15.26 0.49
C THR A 119 -8.18 15.03 -0.54
N LEU A 120 -6.93 15.33 -0.18
CA LEU A 120 -5.77 15.08 -1.04
C LEU A 120 -5.54 13.59 -1.28
N MET A 121 -5.69 12.75 -0.26
CA MET A 121 -5.58 11.29 -0.38
C MET A 121 -6.65 10.73 -1.33
N LEU A 122 -7.90 11.17 -1.18
CA LEU A 122 -9.00 10.76 -2.07
C LEU A 122 -8.73 11.17 -3.52
N ASN A 123 -8.23 12.39 -3.74
CA ASN A 123 -7.89 12.86 -5.08
C ASN A 123 -6.73 12.08 -5.70
N ALA A 124 -5.68 11.79 -4.92
CA ALA A 124 -4.56 10.98 -5.37
C ALA A 124 -4.99 9.54 -5.73
N GLU A 125 -5.91 8.95 -4.97
CA GLU A 125 -6.44 7.61 -5.30
C GLU A 125 -7.32 7.64 -6.56
N LYS A 126 -8.18 8.65 -6.72
CA LYS A 126 -8.97 8.84 -7.95
C LYS A 126 -8.09 9.01 -9.17
N GLU A 127 -7.03 9.82 -9.07
CA GLU A 127 -6.09 10.02 -10.17
C GLU A 127 -5.38 8.72 -10.53
N ARG A 128 -4.94 7.95 -9.53
CA ARG A 128 -4.32 6.63 -9.72
C ARG A 128 -5.28 5.63 -10.37
N ALA A 129 -6.55 5.64 -9.98
CA ALA A 129 -7.59 4.82 -10.60
C ALA A 129 -7.82 5.22 -12.07
N ALA A 130 -7.91 6.52 -12.36
CA ALA A 130 -8.06 7.04 -13.71
C ALA A 130 -6.84 6.71 -14.61
N GLN A 131 -5.62 6.84 -14.08
CA GLN A 131 -4.41 6.44 -14.79
C GLN A 131 -4.38 4.94 -15.10
N ARG A 132 -4.84 4.08 -14.17
CA ARG A 132 -4.98 2.63 -14.39
C ARG A 132 -5.99 2.33 -15.49
N ALA A 133 -7.16 2.97 -15.46
CA ALA A 133 -8.18 2.83 -16.50
C ALA A 133 -7.65 3.24 -17.88
N LYS A 134 -6.95 4.39 -17.98
CA LYS A 134 -6.33 4.86 -19.22
C LYS A 134 -5.28 3.89 -19.78
N ARG A 135 -4.47 3.25 -18.91
CA ARG A 135 -3.47 2.25 -19.34
C ARG A 135 -4.11 0.95 -19.81
N GLN A 136 -5.22 0.53 -19.21
CA GLN A 136 -5.98 -0.63 -19.66
C GLN A 136 -6.62 -0.37 -21.03
N GLN A 137 -7.08 0.86 -21.28
CA GLN A 137 -7.65 1.27 -22.56
C GLN A 137 -6.58 1.48 -23.65
N GLY A 138 -5.39 1.98 -23.30
CA GLY A 138 -4.26 2.18 -24.22
C GLY A 138 -3.38 0.95 -24.47
N GLY A 139 -3.59 -0.16 -23.73
CA GLY A 139 -2.90 -1.44 -23.95
C GLY A 139 -3.54 -2.30 -25.05
N GLN A 140 -4.61 -1.83 -25.67
CA GLN A 140 -5.39 -2.54 -26.70
C GLN A 140 -5.11 -2.03 -28.13
N THR A 141 -3.93 -1.47 -28.38
CA THR A 141 -3.48 -1.06 -29.74
C THR A 141 -2.16 -1.71 -30.14
N GLY A 142 -1.91 -2.96 -29.70
CA GLY A 142 -0.69 -3.70 -30.05
C GLY A 142 -0.83 -5.19 -30.36
N ARG A 143 -2.01 -5.80 -30.20
CA ARG A 143 -2.23 -7.22 -30.59
C ARG A 143 -3.64 -7.45 -31.08
N ALA A 144 -3.91 -7.06 -32.33
CA ALA A 144 -4.90 -7.77 -33.12
C ALA A 144 -4.37 -9.21 -33.31
N ARG A 145 -4.80 -10.13 -32.45
CA ARG A 145 -4.75 -11.56 -32.80
C ARG A 145 -5.75 -11.75 -33.92
N ILE A 146 -5.25 -11.86 -35.15
CA ILE A 146 -6.03 -12.44 -36.24
C ILE A 146 -6.33 -13.89 -35.83
N PRO A 147 -7.59 -14.29 -35.63
CA PRO A 147 -7.92 -15.68 -35.32
C PRO A 147 -7.52 -16.55 -36.52
N GLY A 148 -6.69 -17.58 -36.29
CA GLY A 148 -6.44 -18.64 -37.27
C GLY A 148 -5.01 -18.87 -37.75
N ILE A 149 -3.98 -18.19 -37.21
CA ILE A 149 -2.58 -18.44 -37.62
C ILE A 149 -1.73 -18.91 -36.43
N PRO A 150 -1.29 -20.18 -36.39
CA PRO A 150 -0.32 -20.67 -35.41
C PRO A 150 1.09 -20.24 -35.84
N GLY A 151 1.81 -19.50 -34.99
CA GLY A 151 3.29 -19.48 -35.05
C GLY A 151 3.99 -18.53 -36.02
N GLY A 152 3.41 -17.38 -36.40
CA GLY A 152 4.08 -16.40 -37.27
C GLY A 152 4.90 -15.35 -36.50
N LEU A 153 6.21 -15.55 -36.39
CA LEU A 153 7.20 -14.49 -36.10
C LEU A 153 7.45 -13.68 -37.38
N LEU A 154 7.17 -12.37 -37.37
CA LEU A 154 7.59 -11.45 -38.44
C LEU A 154 8.78 -10.59 -37.93
N PRO A 155 9.92 -10.51 -38.65
CA PRO A 155 11.03 -9.65 -38.28
C PRO A 155 10.79 -8.24 -38.82
N GLY A 156 10.29 -7.34 -37.97
CA GLY A 156 10.07 -5.93 -38.27
C GLY A 156 11.04 -5.05 -37.50
N GLN A 157 12.11 -4.64 -38.17
CA GLN A 157 13.09 -3.63 -37.77
C GLN A 157 12.41 -2.28 -37.49
N GLY A 158 12.63 -1.69 -36.31
CA GLY A 158 12.15 -0.35 -36.01
C GLY A 158 12.28 0.09 -34.55
N GLY A 159 13.37 0.77 -34.22
CA GLY A 159 13.41 1.74 -33.13
C GLY A 159 13.50 1.16 -31.72
N GLN A 160 14.71 0.79 -31.31
CA GLN A 160 15.09 0.64 -29.91
C GLN A 160 15.10 2.03 -29.23
N ARG A 161 13.91 2.61 -29.00
CA ARG A 161 13.76 3.72 -28.06
C ARG A 161 13.78 3.15 -26.66
N GLN A 162 14.96 3.27 -26.05
CA GLN A 162 15.24 3.40 -24.63
C GLN A 162 14.00 3.80 -23.81
N GLY A 163 13.22 2.80 -23.41
CA GLY A 163 12.18 2.94 -22.41
C GLY A 163 12.88 3.08 -21.07
N GLY A 164 13.04 4.33 -20.64
CA GLY A 164 13.62 4.71 -19.36
C GLY A 164 13.15 3.77 -18.25
N GLN A 165 14.15 3.17 -17.60
CA GLN A 165 14.07 2.34 -16.42
C GLN A 165 13.52 3.17 -15.26
N ASN A 166 12.22 3.46 -15.32
CA ASN A 166 11.44 4.15 -14.30
C ASN A 166 10.27 3.27 -13.84
N GLY A 167 10.46 1.94 -13.95
CA GLY A 167 9.64 0.89 -13.38
C GLY A 167 10.27 0.33 -12.11
N GLN A 168 10.72 1.19 -11.20
CA GLN A 168 11.09 0.78 -9.85
C GLN A 168 9.79 0.66 -9.05
N GLY A 169 9.41 -0.57 -8.69
CA GLY A 169 8.37 -0.82 -7.69
C GLY A 169 7.35 -1.90 -8.00
N GLN A 170 7.76 -3.07 -8.51
CA GLN A 170 6.89 -4.26 -8.41
C GLN A 170 7.59 -5.52 -7.89
N ASN A 171 8.85 -5.43 -7.43
CA ASN A 171 9.59 -6.57 -6.86
C ASN A 171 10.56 -6.18 -5.74
N GLY A 172 10.14 -5.26 -4.87
CA GLY A 172 10.85 -4.91 -3.65
C GLY A 172 9.95 -5.16 -2.44
N GLN A 173 9.57 -6.42 -2.19
CA GLN A 173 9.04 -6.80 -0.87
C GLN A 173 10.21 -6.75 0.11
N GLY A 174 10.65 -5.53 0.45
CA GLY A 174 11.63 -5.31 1.50
C GLY A 174 11.10 -5.92 2.78
N GLN A 175 11.96 -6.64 3.51
CA GLN A 175 11.57 -7.20 4.79
C GLN A 175 11.11 -6.05 5.71
N PRO A 176 9.99 -6.22 6.44
CA PRO A 176 9.58 -5.22 7.41
C PRO A 176 10.75 -4.98 8.37
N GLY A 177 11.18 -3.72 8.47
CA GLY A 177 12.33 -3.31 9.28
C GLY A 177 13.69 -3.20 8.58
N GLN A 178 13.78 -3.46 7.27
CA GLN A 178 14.96 -3.11 6.45
C GLN A 178 14.65 -2.06 5.37
N PHE A 179 13.39 -1.70 5.22
CA PHE A 179 12.92 -0.77 4.20
C PHE A 179 12.81 0.65 4.76
N ASN A 180 13.39 1.63 4.06
CA ASN A 180 13.13 3.04 4.27
C ASN A 180 12.72 3.70 2.94
N PRO A 181 11.46 4.14 2.77
CA PRO A 181 11.02 4.83 1.55
C PRO A 181 11.66 6.22 1.36
N PHE A 182 12.34 6.74 2.39
CA PHE A 182 12.92 8.08 2.42
C PHE A 182 14.44 8.12 2.16
N LYS A 183 15.10 6.96 2.07
CA LYS A 183 16.56 6.87 1.90
C LYS A 183 17.02 6.95 0.45
N GLY A 184 16.17 6.59 -0.52
CA GLY A 184 16.56 6.54 -1.93
C GLY A 184 15.39 6.75 -2.90
N GLY A 185 15.74 7.04 -4.16
CA GLY A 185 14.77 7.33 -5.21
C GLY A 185 13.94 8.58 -4.95
N ARG A 186 12.78 8.66 -5.60
CA ARG A 186 11.90 9.84 -5.58
C ARG A 186 11.47 10.25 -4.16
N GLY A 187 11.23 9.29 -3.27
CA GLY A 187 10.82 9.59 -1.89
C GLY A 187 11.89 10.33 -1.08
N SER A 188 13.17 10.12 -1.37
CA SER A 188 14.26 10.86 -0.72
C SER A 188 14.35 12.30 -1.24
N ASP A 189 14.19 12.49 -2.54
CA ASP A 189 14.27 13.80 -3.18
C ASP A 189 13.08 14.69 -2.79
N GLU A 190 11.86 14.12 -2.78
CA GLU A 190 10.65 14.77 -2.29
C GLU A 190 10.78 15.18 -0.81
N LEU A 191 11.31 14.28 0.03
CA LEU A 191 11.55 14.59 1.45
C LEU A 191 12.57 15.73 1.62
N LYS A 192 13.69 15.69 0.91
CA LYS A 192 14.73 16.73 0.95
C LYS A 192 14.19 18.09 0.51
N ALA A 193 13.41 18.11 -0.57
CA ALA A 193 12.79 19.32 -1.08
C ALA A 193 11.86 19.93 -0.03
N TYR A 194 11.02 19.11 0.60
CA TYR A 194 10.10 19.61 1.62
C TYR A 194 10.79 20.07 2.90
N ILE A 195 11.82 19.34 3.38
CA ILE A 195 12.67 19.79 4.48
C ILE A 195 13.23 21.18 4.20
N SER A 196 13.71 21.42 2.97
CA SER A 196 14.26 22.71 2.56
C SER A 196 13.23 23.84 2.55
N VAL A 197 11.95 23.54 2.26
CA VAL A 197 10.85 24.50 2.35
C VAL A 197 10.56 24.83 3.82
N LEU A 198 10.48 23.82 4.68
CA LEU A 198 10.21 24.01 6.10
C LEU A 198 11.33 24.77 6.82
N GLN A 199 12.59 24.56 6.44
CA GLN A 199 13.73 25.31 6.98
C GLN A 199 13.67 26.82 6.73
N LYS A 200 12.92 27.26 5.72
CA LYS A 200 12.77 28.68 5.36
C LYS A 200 11.63 29.39 6.11
N LYS A 201 10.84 28.68 6.92
CA LYS A 201 9.73 29.25 7.72
C LYS A 201 10.20 29.76 9.09
#